data_AF-A0A947Z7C6-F1
#
_entry.id   AF-A0A947Z7C6-F1
#
_cell.length_a   1.000
_cell.length_b   1.000
_cell.length_c   1.000
_cell.angle_alpha   90.00
_cell.angle_beta   90.00
_cell.angle_gamma   90.00
#
_symmetry.space_group_name_H-M   'P 1'
#
loop_
_entity.id
_entity.type
_entity.pdbx_description
1 polymer ?
#
loop_
_entity_poly.entity_id
_entity_poly.type
_entity_poly.pdbx_seq_one_letter_code
_entity_poly.pdbx_strand_id
1 'polypeptide(L)'
;MTLRTVIILAFLLGSVGCDDDSPAGSEYNGTYELISHQESATCETPEWTDVEITDPYFRLHAESFFGTPIIAWNECTGNTDDTCDDSIDLMSTFTRIDGQWVQYMATSSFNGESICLVTLRRGILEETDTGVIWNVTTKTGTLTVETEEECDPDLAQSREDELECSDLERYEASLQQPQIEPLQ
;
A
#
# COMPACT_ATOMS: atom_id res chain seq x y z
N MET A 1 -6.51 -22.85 -69.13
CA MET A 1 -6.17 -21.52 -68.57
C MET A 1 -7.21 -21.21 -67.51
N THR A 2 -6.84 -21.44 -66.26
CA THR A 2 -7.73 -21.56 -65.10
C THR A 2 -7.85 -20.23 -64.37
N LEU A 3 -9.10 -19.80 -64.19
CA LEU A 3 -9.53 -18.57 -63.54
C LEU A 3 -9.24 -18.65 -62.03
N ARG A 4 -8.41 -17.74 -61.50
CA ARG A 4 -8.15 -17.61 -60.05
C ARG A 4 -9.18 -16.65 -59.44
N THR A 5 -10.21 -17.21 -58.81
CA THR A 5 -11.13 -16.46 -57.95
C THR A 5 -10.56 -16.44 -56.54
N VAL A 6 -10.08 -15.29 -56.09
CA VAL A 6 -9.66 -15.04 -54.70
C VAL A 6 -10.91 -14.62 -53.93
N ILE A 7 -11.41 -15.50 -53.06
CA ILE A 7 -12.47 -15.18 -52.10
C ILE A 7 -11.77 -14.63 -50.84
N ILE A 8 -11.81 -13.31 -50.68
CA ILE A 8 -11.39 -12.64 -49.46
C ILE A 8 -12.55 -12.78 -48.46
N LEU A 9 -12.47 -13.76 -47.57
CA LEU A 9 -13.39 -13.91 -46.46
C LEU A 9 -12.92 -12.95 -45.34
N ALA A 10 -13.50 -11.75 -45.31
CA ALA A 10 -13.30 -10.80 -44.22
C ALA A 10 -13.98 -11.33 -42.95
N PHE A 11 -13.21 -12.01 -42.10
CA PHE A 11 -13.60 -12.34 -40.73
C PHE A 11 -13.55 -11.03 -39.92
N LEU A 12 -14.69 -10.34 -39.86
CA LEU A 12 -14.97 -9.32 -38.86
C LEU A 12 -15.04 -10.01 -37.49
N LEU A 13 -13.87 -10.21 -36.87
CA LEU A 13 -13.78 -10.41 -35.43
C LEU A 13 -14.19 -9.10 -34.79
N GLY A 14 -15.49 -8.99 -34.48
CA GLY A 14 -15.98 -8.02 -33.52
C GLY A 14 -15.29 -8.32 -32.19
N SER A 15 -14.25 -7.54 -31.88
CA SER A 15 -13.72 -7.39 -30.54
C SER A 15 -14.85 -6.87 -29.66
N VAL A 16 -15.51 -7.78 -28.95
CA VAL A 16 -16.28 -7.47 -27.76
C VAL A 16 -15.25 -6.92 -26.79
N GLY A 17 -15.15 -5.60 -26.70
CA GLY A 17 -14.40 -4.93 -25.64
C GLY A 17 -15.14 -5.19 -24.34
N CYS A 18 -14.70 -6.20 -23.58
CA CYS A 18 -14.95 -6.22 -22.16
C CYS A 18 -14.07 -5.11 -21.58
N ASP A 19 -14.64 -3.92 -21.38
CA ASP A 19 -14.10 -2.91 -20.46
C ASP A 19 -14.28 -3.45 -19.01
N ASP A 20 -13.72 -4.63 -18.72
CA ASP A 20 -13.47 -5.09 -17.36
C ASP A 20 -12.12 -4.49 -16.94
N ASP A 21 -12.04 -3.16 -16.96
CA ASP A 21 -10.90 -2.46 -16.36
C ASP A 21 -10.99 -2.70 -14.86
N SER A 22 -10.21 -3.66 -14.36
CA SER A 22 -10.09 -3.91 -12.94
C SER A 22 -9.74 -2.61 -12.21
N PRO A 23 -10.28 -2.37 -11.00
CA PRO A 23 -9.92 -1.21 -10.20
C PRO A 23 -8.40 -1.07 -10.07
N ALA A 24 -7.88 0.16 -10.10
CA ALA A 24 -6.46 0.39 -9.88
C ALA A 24 -6.03 -0.20 -8.53
N GLY A 25 -4.97 -1.01 -8.51
CA GLY A 25 -4.51 -1.69 -7.30
C GLY A 25 -5.05 -3.12 -7.15
N SER A 26 -5.94 -3.55 -8.06
CA SER A 26 -6.50 -4.91 -8.05
C SER A 26 -5.47 -6.03 -8.15
N GLU A 27 -4.27 -5.72 -8.65
CA GLU A 27 -3.13 -6.63 -8.65
C GLU A 27 -2.77 -7.09 -7.22
N TYR A 28 -3.00 -6.26 -6.21
CA TYR A 28 -2.77 -6.57 -4.79
C TYR A 28 -3.95 -7.25 -4.09
N ASN A 29 -5.04 -7.59 -4.78
CA ASN A 29 -6.21 -8.16 -4.12
C ASN A 29 -5.93 -9.57 -3.56
N GLY A 30 -6.17 -9.77 -2.27
CA GLY A 30 -6.08 -11.09 -1.65
C GLY A 30 -6.00 -11.08 -0.13
N THR A 31 -6.06 -12.27 0.45
CA THR A 31 -5.72 -12.51 1.85
C THR A 31 -4.25 -12.89 1.94
N TYR A 32 -3.54 -12.30 2.88
CA TYR A 32 -2.11 -12.45 3.06
C TYR A 32 -1.80 -12.94 4.48
N GLU A 33 -0.66 -13.61 4.62
CA GLU A 33 -0.06 -13.94 5.92
C GLU A 33 1.30 -13.28 6.02
N LEU A 34 1.51 -12.50 7.08
CA LEU A 34 2.77 -11.85 7.39
C LEU A 34 3.78 -12.91 7.83
N ILE A 35 4.88 -13.01 7.07
CA ILE A 35 5.97 -13.96 7.28
C ILE A 35 7.10 -13.33 8.08
N SER A 36 7.33 -12.03 7.86
CA SER A 36 8.41 -11.29 8.50
C SER A 36 7.99 -9.85 8.78
N HIS A 37 8.34 -9.39 9.97
CA HIS A 37 8.33 -7.98 10.36
C HIS A 37 9.66 -7.69 11.04
N GLN A 38 10.39 -6.73 10.49
CA GLN A 38 11.69 -6.32 10.99
C GLN A 38 11.71 -4.82 11.21
N GLU A 39 12.42 -4.37 12.23
CA GLU A 39 12.60 -2.95 12.55
C GLU A 39 14.08 -2.59 12.65
N SER A 40 14.39 -1.34 12.34
CA SER A 40 15.71 -0.75 12.57
C SER A 40 15.59 0.71 12.96
N ALA A 41 16.24 1.10 14.05
CA ALA A 41 16.30 2.49 14.52
C ALA A 41 17.39 3.32 13.81
N THR A 42 18.07 2.77 12.82
CA THR A 42 19.14 3.45 12.09
C THR A 42 18.93 3.33 10.59
N CYS A 43 18.85 4.45 9.88
CA CYS A 43 18.50 4.42 8.47
C CYS A 43 19.70 4.32 7.50
N GLU A 44 20.89 4.79 7.90
CA GLU A 44 22.08 4.76 7.03
C GLU A 44 22.67 3.36 6.89
N THR A 45 22.74 2.63 8.01
CA THR A 45 23.26 1.25 8.08
C THR A 45 22.34 0.41 8.96
N PRO A 46 21.16 0.00 8.44
CA PRO A 46 20.15 -0.65 9.25
C PRO A 46 20.65 -1.97 9.82
N GLU A 47 20.64 -2.05 11.15
CA GLU A 47 20.69 -3.31 11.88
C GLU A 47 19.25 -3.74 12.16
N TRP A 48 18.81 -4.81 11.48
CA TRP A 48 17.44 -5.29 11.56
C TRP A 48 17.22 -6.20 12.77
N THR A 49 16.11 -5.99 13.45
CA THR A 49 15.63 -6.85 14.54
C THR A 49 14.27 -7.41 14.17
N ASP A 50 14.09 -8.73 14.32
CA ASP A 50 12.79 -9.36 14.08
C ASP A 50 11.80 -8.98 15.18
N VAL A 51 10.59 -8.62 14.77
CA VAL A 51 9.45 -8.32 15.64
C VAL A 51 8.54 -9.54 15.70
N GLU A 52 8.01 -9.83 16.89
CA GLU A 52 7.04 -10.91 17.08
C GLU A 52 5.71 -10.57 16.40
N ILE A 53 5.24 -11.45 15.52
CA ILE A 53 3.97 -11.30 14.81
C ILE A 53 2.87 -11.99 15.62
N THR A 54 1.93 -11.22 16.16
CA THR A 54 0.79 -11.74 16.92
C THR A 54 -0.44 -12.00 16.06
N ASP A 55 -0.65 -11.15 15.05
CA ASP A 55 -1.84 -11.13 14.20
C ASP A 55 -1.38 -11.16 12.73
N PRO A 56 -1.10 -12.35 12.18
CA PRO A 56 -0.37 -12.46 10.92
C PRO A 56 -1.26 -12.26 9.68
N TYR A 57 -2.58 -12.32 9.81
CA TYR A 57 -3.47 -12.34 8.64
C TYR A 57 -4.11 -11.00 8.36
N PHE A 58 -4.10 -10.61 7.09
CA PHE A 58 -4.75 -9.40 6.62
C PHE A 58 -5.26 -9.56 5.19
N ARG A 59 -6.15 -8.69 4.77
CA ARG A 59 -6.66 -8.59 3.41
C ARG A 59 -6.26 -7.25 2.81
N LEU A 60 -5.82 -7.30 1.57
CA LEU A 60 -5.70 -6.14 0.71
C LEU A 60 -6.84 -6.17 -0.32
N HIS A 61 -7.55 -5.05 -0.44
CA HIS A 61 -8.63 -4.91 -1.40
C HIS A 61 -8.61 -3.53 -2.07
N ALA A 62 -8.56 -3.53 -3.40
CA ALA A 62 -8.62 -2.33 -4.21
C ALA A 62 -10.05 -1.79 -4.26
N GLU A 63 -10.22 -0.55 -3.82
CA GLU A 63 -11.51 0.13 -3.80
C GLU A 63 -11.36 1.64 -4.05
N SER A 64 -12.47 2.38 -3.93
CA SER A 64 -12.49 3.83 -4.11
C SER A 64 -13.07 4.52 -2.88
N PHE A 65 -12.24 5.32 -2.20
CA PHE A 65 -12.66 6.14 -1.08
C PHE A 65 -12.83 7.59 -1.55
N PHE A 66 -14.08 8.07 -1.59
CA PHE A 66 -14.44 9.41 -2.11
C PHE A 66 -13.89 9.73 -3.51
N GLY A 67 -13.81 8.72 -4.39
CA GLY A 67 -13.30 8.87 -5.76
C GLY A 67 -11.77 8.77 -5.89
N THR A 68 -11.07 8.58 -4.77
CA THR A 68 -9.64 8.28 -4.74
C THR A 68 -9.43 6.77 -4.71
N PRO A 69 -8.70 6.19 -5.68
CA PRO A 69 -8.32 4.78 -5.63
C PRO A 69 -7.44 4.50 -4.41
N ILE A 70 -7.78 3.44 -3.67
CA ILE A 70 -7.03 2.97 -2.51
C ILE A 70 -6.85 1.45 -2.58
N ILE A 71 -5.86 0.95 -1.85
CA ILE A 71 -5.79 -0.45 -1.44
C ILE A 71 -6.09 -0.47 0.06
N ALA A 72 -7.32 -0.86 0.41
CA ALA A 72 -7.75 -0.99 1.78
C ALA A 72 -7.03 -2.15 2.46
N TRP A 73 -6.64 -1.93 3.70
CA TRP A 73 -6.11 -2.95 4.60
C TRP A 73 -7.21 -3.33 5.60
N ASN A 74 -7.49 -4.62 5.70
CA ASN A 74 -8.38 -5.17 6.71
C ASN A 74 -7.66 -6.25 7.51
N GLU A 75 -7.71 -6.17 8.83
CA GLU A 75 -7.20 -7.23 9.70
C GLU A 75 -8.10 -8.48 9.60
N CYS A 76 -7.49 -9.66 9.64
CA CYS A 76 -8.19 -10.93 9.60
C CYS A 76 -7.82 -11.79 10.80
N THR A 77 -8.80 -12.48 11.36
CA THR A 77 -8.57 -13.41 12.48
C THR A 77 -8.11 -14.80 12.02
N GLY A 78 -8.10 -15.05 10.70
CA GLY A 78 -7.66 -16.29 10.07
C GLY A 78 -7.22 -16.09 8.63
N ASN A 79 -6.90 -17.19 7.95
CA ASN A 79 -6.33 -17.19 6.60
C ASN A 79 -7.37 -17.17 5.47
N THR A 80 -8.63 -16.87 5.78
CA THR A 80 -9.73 -16.82 4.82
C THR A 80 -10.44 -15.47 4.88
N ASP A 81 -10.93 -15.02 3.72
CA ASP A 81 -11.57 -13.72 3.54
C ASP A 81 -12.75 -13.45 4.48
N ASP A 82 -13.51 -14.49 4.85
CA ASP A 82 -14.66 -14.41 5.76
C ASP A 82 -14.29 -14.13 7.22
N THR A 83 -12.99 -14.14 7.55
CA THR A 83 -12.47 -13.84 8.89
C THR A 83 -11.96 -12.40 9.04
N CYS A 84 -12.03 -11.63 7.95
CA CYS A 84 -11.56 -10.25 7.89
C CYS A 84 -12.64 -9.28 8.39
N ASP A 85 -12.22 -8.22 9.08
CA ASP A 85 -13.10 -7.08 9.35
C ASP A 85 -13.42 -6.35 8.04
N ASP A 86 -14.63 -5.83 7.91
CA ASP A 86 -15.01 -4.98 6.77
C ASP A 86 -14.69 -3.50 7.05
N SER A 87 -14.23 -3.18 8.26
CA SER A 87 -13.76 -1.82 8.58
C SER A 87 -12.44 -1.52 7.87
N ILE A 88 -12.40 -0.38 7.17
CA ILE A 88 -11.18 0.11 6.51
C ILE A 88 -10.30 0.74 7.60
N ASP A 89 -9.12 0.16 7.82
CA ASP A 89 -8.09 0.83 8.60
C ASP A 89 -7.41 1.88 7.72
N LEU A 90 -7.80 3.15 7.90
CA LEU A 90 -7.25 4.28 7.15
C LEU A 90 -5.76 4.50 7.43
N MET A 91 -5.22 4.04 8.56
CA MET A 91 -3.79 4.15 8.86
C MET A 91 -2.97 3.05 8.18
N SER A 92 -3.61 1.93 7.86
CA SER A 92 -2.99 0.80 7.16
C SER A 92 -3.26 0.78 5.65
N THR A 93 -4.16 1.64 5.18
CA THR A 93 -4.55 1.77 3.76
C THR A 93 -3.45 2.43 2.91
N PHE A 94 -3.32 1.99 1.66
CA PHE A 94 -2.41 2.57 0.67
C PHE A 94 -3.15 3.46 -0.32
N THR A 95 -2.56 4.61 -0.62
CA THR A 95 -3.03 5.58 -1.63
C THR A 95 -2.00 5.72 -2.73
N ARG A 96 -2.43 6.17 -3.92
CA ARG A 96 -1.49 6.32 -5.04
C ARG A 96 -0.81 7.70 -5.02
N ILE A 97 0.50 7.73 -4.80
CA ILE A 97 1.33 8.94 -4.79
C ILE A 97 2.50 8.75 -5.76
N ASP A 98 2.66 9.67 -6.72
CA ASP A 98 3.71 9.61 -7.75
C ASP A 98 3.81 8.26 -8.48
N GLY A 99 2.67 7.61 -8.67
CA GLY A 99 2.56 6.32 -9.36
C GLY A 99 2.78 5.08 -8.48
N GLN A 100 3.21 5.25 -7.22
CA GLN A 100 3.42 4.17 -6.25
C GLN A 100 2.25 4.05 -5.26
N TRP A 101 2.03 2.84 -4.73
CA TRP A 101 1.09 2.59 -3.63
C TRP A 101 1.78 2.88 -2.30
N VAL A 102 1.26 3.87 -1.59
CA VAL A 102 1.90 4.46 -0.41
C VAL A 102 0.94 4.47 0.78
N GLN A 103 1.33 3.78 1.84
CA GLN A 103 0.78 3.97 3.17
C GLN A 103 1.37 5.27 3.72
N TYR A 104 0.52 6.17 4.20
CA TYR A 104 0.95 7.52 4.55
C TYR A 104 0.30 7.97 5.85
N MET A 105 1.12 8.42 6.80
CA MET A 105 0.68 9.09 8.01
C MET A 105 1.60 10.27 8.30
N ALA A 106 1.02 11.45 8.49
CA ALA A 106 1.74 12.59 9.01
C ALA A 106 1.04 13.10 10.28
N THR A 107 1.83 13.48 11.27
CA THR A 107 1.33 14.09 12.50
C THR A 107 2.14 15.34 12.83
N SER A 108 1.48 16.30 13.47
CA SER A 108 2.08 17.56 13.87
C SER A 108 1.61 17.93 15.28
N SER A 109 2.48 18.62 16.04
CA SER A 109 2.10 19.18 17.33
C SER A 109 2.91 20.43 17.67
N PHE A 110 2.23 21.43 18.23
CA PHE A 110 2.85 22.66 18.71
C PHE A 110 3.42 22.50 20.11
N ASN A 111 4.62 23.06 20.34
CA ASN A 111 5.19 23.17 21.68
C ASN A 111 5.00 24.55 22.35
N GLY A 112 4.30 25.48 21.70
CA GLY A 112 3.78 26.72 22.32
C GLY A 112 4.43 28.04 21.91
N GLU A 113 5.52 28.07 21.14
CA GLU A 113 6.19 29.34 20.79
C GLU A 113 6.28 29.63 19.29
N SER A 114 6.83 28.73 18.47
CA SER A 114 6.76 28.75 16.98
C SER A 114 7.31 27.43 16.41
N ILE A 115 7.36 26.38 17.23
CA ILE A 115 8.05 25.14 16.90
C ILE A 115 7.00 24.04 16.74
N CYS A 116 7.06 23.37 15.60
CA CYS A 116 6.23 22.26 15.22
C CYS A 116 7.04 20.97 15.27
N LEU A 117 6.61 20.04 16.12
CA LEU A 117 7.11 18.67 16.10
C LEU A 117 6.32 17.91 15.05
N VAL A 118 7.01 17.33 14.08
CA VAL A 118 6.39 16.59 12.99
C VAL A 118 6.94 15.18 12.90
N THR A 119 6.06 14.26 12.52
CA THR A 119 6.39 12.88 12.16
C THR A 119 5.76 12.58 10.82
N LEU A 120 6.55 11.99 9.92
CA LEU A 120 6.12 11.51 8.61
C LEU A 120 6.46 10.02 8.50
N ARG A 121 5.44 9.18 8.38
CA ARG A 121 5.57 7.74 8.15
C ARG A 121 5.09 7.41 6.74
N ARG A 122 5.94 6.75 5.96
CA ARG A 122 5.68 6.38 4.56
C ARG A 122 6.04 4.93 4.30
N GLY A 123 5.05 4.11 3.94
CA GLY A 123 5.22 2.71 3.53
C GLY A 123 5.02 2.54 2.03
N ILE A 124 5.98 1.95 1.31
CA ILE A 124 5.84 1.68 -0.13
C ILE A 124 5.53 0.21 -0.34
N LEU A 125 4.39 -0.08 -0.97
CA LEU A 125 3.92 -1.44 -1.26
C LEU A 125 4.42 -1.92 -2.62
N GLU A 126 5.00 -3.12 -2.64
CA GLU A 126 5.55 -3.76 -3.83
C GLU A 126 5.05 -5.21 -3.93
N GLU A 127 4.72 -5.65 -5.14
CA GLU A 127 4.44 -7.05 -5.41
C GLU A 127 5.73 -7.88 -5.46
N THR A 128 5.61 -9.14 -5.07
CA THR A 128 6.64 -10.15 -5.23
C THR A 128 6.05 -11.37 -5.94
N ASP A 129 6.88 -12.33 -6.30
CA ASP A 129 6.41 -13.58 -6.94
C ASP A 129 5.45 -14.39 -6.03
N THR A 130 5.50 -14.17 -4.71
CA THR A 130 4.76 -14.98 -3.72
C THR A 130 3.78 -14.19 -2.86
N GLY A 131 3.71 -12.87 -3.02
CA GLY A 131 2.88 -12.01 -2.18
C GLY A 131 3.33 -10.56 -2.26
N VAL A 132 3.54 -9.90 -1.12
CA VAL A 132 3.89 -8.48 -1.05
C VAL A 132 5.04 -8.20 -0.09
N ILE A 133 5.77 -7.13 -0.36
CA ILE A 133 6.70 -6.49 0.57
C ILE A 133 6.29 -5.03 0.71
N TRP A 134 6.44 -4.49 1.91
CA TRP A 134 6.45 -3.04 2.06
C TRP A 134 7.52 -2.59 3.04
N ASN A 135 8.22 -1.55 2.65
CA ASN A 135 9.23 -0.89 3.47
C ASN A 135 8.65 0.42 3.96
N VAL A 136 8.69 0.61 5.27
CA VAL A 136 8.21 1.81 5.94
C VAL A 136 9.42 2.62 6.38
N THR A 137 9.38 3.91 6.11
CA THR A 137 10.30 4.89 6.66
C THR A 137 9.53 5.86 7.54
N THR A 138 9.99 6.03 8.76
CA THR A 138 9.53 7.09 9.66
C THR A 138 10.62 8.16 9.74
N LYS A 139 10.24 9.39 9.43
CA LYS A 139 11.06 10.58 9.61
C LYS A 139 10.43 11.47 10.66
N THR A 140 11.26 12.06 11.50
CA THR A 140 10.83 12.98 12.55
C THR A 140 11.68 14.24 12.52
N GLY A 141 11.10 15.34 12.97
CA GLY A 141 11.83 16.59 13.00
C GLY A 141 11.13 17.66 13.81
N THR A 142 11.87 18.75 13.99
CA THR A 142 11.39 19.94 14.65
C THR A 142 11.51 21.09 13.66
N LEU A 143 10.38 21.59 13.19
CA LEU A 143 10.32 22.67 12.21
C LEU A 143 9.96 23.98 12.89
N THR A 144 10.57 25.07 12.43
CA THR A 144 10.14 26.41 12.82
C THR A 144 9.03 26.85 11.88
N VAL A 145 7.90 27.22 12.45
CA VAL A 145 6.70 27.66 11.73
C VAL A 145 6.75 29.18 11.60
N GLU A 146 6.69 29.66 10.37
CA GLU A 146 6.66 31.09 10.08
C GLU A 146 5.30 31.70 10.45
N THR A 147 5.19 33.03 10.53
CA THR A 147 4.02 33.72 11.13
C THR A 147 2.69 33.49 10.40
N GLU A 148 2.71 33.00 9.15
CA GLU A 148 1.54 32.71 8.32
C GLU A 148 1.37 31.22 8.01
N GLU A 149 2.23 30.37 8.56
CA GLU A 149 2.18 28.92 8.37
C GLU A 149 1.54 28.25 9.58
N GLU A 150 0.86 27.12 9.37
CA GLU A 150 0.25 26.34 10.43
C GLU A 150 1.09 25.08 10.71
N CYS A 151 1.15 24.65 11.97
CA CYS A 151 1.74 23.35 12.31
C CYS A 151 0.73 22.25 12.00
N ASP A 152 0.56 21.93 10.73
CA ASP A 152 -0.30 20.85 10.25
C ASP A 152 0.53 19.65 9.74
N PRO A 153 -0.10 18.49 9.51
CA PRO A 153 0.58 17.33 8.93
C PRO A 153 1.17 17.56 7.54
N ASP A 154 0.60 18.45 6.73
CA ASP A 154 1.07 18.72 5.36
C ASP A 154 2.44 19.42 5.39
N LEU A 155 2.74 20.16 6.47
CA LEU A 155 4.06 20.73 6.73
C LEU A 155 5.15 19.64 6.75
N ALA A 156 4.89 18.48 7.35
CA ALA A 156 5.83 17.36 7.42
C ALA A 156 6.19 16.84 6.02
N GLN A 157 5.23 16.84 5.10
CA GLN A 157 5.44 16.44 3.70
C GLN A 157 6.22 17.50 2.93
N SER A 158 5.79 18.75 3.01
CA SER A 158 6.37 19.85 2.23
C SER A 158 7.84 20.11 2.57
N ARG A 159 8.26 19.75 3.79
CA ARG A 159 9.63 19.86 4.29
C ARG A 159 10.24 18.52 4.66
N GLU A 160 9.86 17.45 3.95
CA GLU A 160 10.38 16.10 4.21
C GLU A 160 11.92 16.04 4.19
N ASP A 161 12.56 16.83 3.33
CA ASP A 161 14.03 16.90 3.20
C ASP A 161 14.74 17.51 4.43
N GLU A 162 13.99 18.17 5.32
CA GLU A 162 14.49 18.70 6.60
C GLU A 162 14.31 17.73 7.76
N LEU A 163 13.65 16.58 7.53
CA LEU A 163 13.37 15.59 8.56
C LEU A 163 14.44 14.50 8.60
N GLU A 164 14.76 14.07 9.81
CA GLU A 164 15.72 12.99 10.04
C GLU A 164 14.97 11.67 10.06
N CYS A 165 15.53 10.66 9.40
CA CYS A 165 14.99 9.31 9.47
C CYS A 165 15.22 8.75 10.88
N SER A 166 14.12 8.40 11.56
CA SER A 166 14.15 7.85 12.92
C SER A 166 14.05 6.34 12.93
N ASP A 167 13.24 5.77 12.03
CA ASP A 167 12.94 4.34 12.04
C ASP A 167 12.73 3.81 10.62
N LEU A 168 13.11 2.56 10.43
CA LEU A 168 12.78 1.75 9.28
C LEU A 168 12.04 0.51 9.75
N GLU A 169 11.01 0.13 9.01
CA GLU A 169 10.31 -1.14 9.20
C GLU A 169 10.25 -1.85 7.84
N ARG A 170 10.38 -3.16 7.86
CA ARG A 170 10.22 -4.01 6.68
C ARG A 170 9.26 -5.13 6.99
N TYR A 171 8.32 -5.32 6.08
CA TYR A 171 7.31 -6.34 6.16
C TYR A 171 7.32 -7.20 4.90
N GLU A 172 7.13 -8.50 5.07
CA GLU A 172 6.98 -9.46 3.99
C GLU A 172 5.81 -10.38 4.29
N ALA A 173 4.93 -10.54 3.31
CA ALA A 173 3.74 -11.36 3.43
C ALA A 173 3.51 -12.24 2.19
N SER A 174 3.02 -13.46 2.40
CA SER A 174 2.63 -14.37 1.32
C SER A 174 1.15 -14.27 1.01
N LEU A 175 0.83 -14.35 -0.28
CA LEU A 175 -0.55 -14.50 -0.72
C LEU A 175 -1.07 -15.89 -0.34
N GLN A 176 -2.20 -15.92 0.35
CA GLN A 176 -2.88 -17.16 0.72
C GLN A 176 -3.67 -17.70 -0.46
N GLN A 177 -3.47 -18.99 -0.75
CA GLN A 177 -4.24 -19.65 -1.79
C GLN A 177 -5.66 -19.98 -1.26
N PRO A 178 -6.70 -19.76 -2.06
CA PRO A 178 -8.05 -20.17 -1.69
C PRO A 178 -8.06 -21.68 -1.44
N GLN A 179 -8.54 -22.08 -0.26
CA GLN A 179 -8.70 -23.48 0.10
C GLN A 179 -9.79 -24.08 -0.82
N ILE A 180 -9.39 -24.78 -1.88
CA ILE A 180 -10.34 -25.52 -2.70
C ILE A 180 -10.74 -26.78 -1.92
N GLU A 181 -11.89 -26.74 -1.24
CA GLU A 181 -12.47 -27.96 -0.67
C GLU A 181 -12.70 -28.99 -1.79
N PRO A 182 -12.25 -30.25 -1.63
CA PRO A 182 -12.54 -31.28 -2.61
C PRO A 182 -14.06 -31.52 -2.64
N LEU A 183 -14.65 -31.37 -3.83
CA LEU A 183 -16.05 -31.76 -4.09
C LEU A 183 -16.27 -33.21 -3.62
N GLN A 184 -17.14 -33.38 -2.62
CA GLN A 184 -17.56 -34.68 -2.10
C GLN A 184 -18.58 -35.37 -3.02
#